data_AF-A0A6L7MHA7-F1
#
_entry.id   AF-A0A6L7MHA7-F1
#
_cell.length_a   1.000
_cell.length_b   1.000
_cell.length_c   1.000
_cell.angle_alpha   90.00
_cell.angle_beta   90.00
_cell.angle_gamma   90.00
#
_symmetry.space_group_name_H-M   'P 1'
#
loop_
_entity.id
_entity.type
_entity.pdbx_description
1 polymer ?
#
loop_
_entity_poly.entity_id
_entity_poly.type
_entity_poly.pdbx_seq_one_letter_code
_entity_poly.pdbx_strand_id
1 'polypeptide(L)'
;MNEKFHQAMPKTGRLAKNLNIKLESLTKRLVTFNKNTVYSYVVDTVEYHGGRLYQTGSGPNFQGDLITLCSCKHLMRTYLEPEAWDGVWVAGYTSSTELGSNRLFYLMRVSQAFESHREFWLSDCIPDEAKSAKAAHLDKFGDIYQPKRTSGRPYYYWHYYDPCKNHVHCELGDWRKDIDYKDRYGRRSALLVGDVEYSFLWDRPGTESTSKIGRGQKKSTIGDLFHI
;
A
#
# COMPACT_ATOMS: atom_id res chain seq x y z
N MET A 1 -21.46 -12.38 4.44
CA MET A 1 -20.09 -12.49 3.87
C MET A 1 -19.14 -12.64 5.04
N ASN A 2 -18.38 -13.72 5.12
CA ASN A 2 -17.43 -13.94 6.22
C ASN A 2 -16.27 -12.95 6.09
N GLU A 3 -16.04 -12.08 7.09
CA GLU A 3 -14.90 -11.15 7.18
C GLU A 3 -13.52 -11.85 7.10
N LYS A 4 -13.47 -13.18 7.10
CA LYS A 4 -12.25 -14.00 7.09
C LYS A 4 -11.45 -13.98 5.78
N PHE A 5 -11.95 -13.38 4.70
CA PHE A 5 -11.31 -13.50 3.37
C PHE A 5 -10.76 -12.19 2.81
N HIS A 6 -10.96 -11.05 3.47
CA HIS A 6 -10.45 -9.75 3.04
C HIS A 6 -9.97 -8.91 4.22
N GLN A 7 -9.13 -7.91 3.96
CA GLN A 7 -8.78 -6.92 4.98
C GLN A 7 -10.04 -6.17 5.45
N ALA A 8 -10.14 -5.90 6.76
CA ALA A 8 -11.27 -5.18 7.33
C ALA A 8 -11.11 -3.68 7.10
N MET A 9 -12.14 -3.02 6.56
CA MET A 9 -12.14 -1.56 6.38
C MET A 9 -11.99 -0.85 7.74
N PRO A 10 -11.24 0.27 7.80
CA PRO A 10 -11.02 0.99 9.05
C PRO A 10 -12.35 1.53 9.58
N LYS A 11 -12.62 1.27 10.86
CA LYS A 11 -13.85 1.71 11.56
C LYS A 11 -13.63 2.97 12.40
N THR A 12 -12.38 3.23 12.79
CA THR A 12 -11.96 4.35 13.63
C THR A 12 -10.69 4.99 13.05
N GLY A 13 -10.27 6.12 13.64
CA GLY A 13 -9.05 6.80 13.24
C GLY A 13 -9.23 7.73 12.04
N ARG A 14 -8.12 8.19 11.50
CA ARG A 14 -8.08 9.17 10.41
C ARG A 14 -8.42 8.53 9.08
N LEU A 15 -7.99 7.30 8.84
CA LEU A 15 -8.27 6.59 7.60
C LEU A 15 -9.76 6.25 7.48
N ALA A 16 -10.43 5.92 8.59
CA ALA A 16 -11.90 5.80 8.62
C ALA A 16 -12.60 7.12 8.25
N LYS A 17 -12.09 8.27 8.72
CA LYS A 17 -12.61 9.60 8.34
C LYS A 17 -12.32 9.96 6.87
N ASN A 18 -11.34 9.32 6.24
CA ASN A 18 -10.99 9.48 4.83
C ASN A 18 -11.61 8.41 3.93
N LEU A 19 -12.37 7.47 4.49
CA LEU A 19 -13.04 6.41 3.74
C LEU A 19 -14.16 6.99 2.87
N ASN A 20 -14.16 6.65 1.59
CA ASN A 20 -15.15 7.09 0.59
C ASN A 20 -15.35 8.62 0.54
N ILE A 21 -14.27 9.39 0.73
CA ILE A 21 -14.35 10.84 0.57
C ILE A 21 -14.90 11.20 -0.82
N LYS A 22 -15.81 12.18 -0.87
CA LYS A 22 -16.39 12.66 -2.12
C LYS A 22 -15.33 13.39 -2.95
N LEU A 23 -15.43 13.27 -4.28
CA LEU A 23 -14.48 13.87 -5.22
C LEU A 23 -14.32 15.39 -5.00
N GLU A 24 -15.42 16.13 -4.83
CA GLU A 24 -15.36 17.58 -4.57
C GLU A 24 -14.54 17.93 -3.31
N SER A 25 -14.77 17.19 -2.21
CA SER A 25 -14.04 17.38 -0.96
C SER A 25 -12.57 16.96 -1.10
N LEU A 26 -12.29 15.90 -1.86
CA LEU A 26 -10.93 15.46 -2.15
C LEU A 26 -10.18 16.52 -2.96
N THR A 27 -10.75 16.99 -4.07
CA THR A 27 -10.21 18.05 -4.92
C THR A 27 -9.85 19.30 -4.12
N LYS A 28 -10.75 19.79 -3.26
CA LYS A 28 -10.48 20.96 -2.40
C LYS A 28 -9.29 20.74 -1.46
N ARG A 29 -9.14 19.52 -0.92
CA ARG A 29 -8.03 19.17 -0.04
C ARG A 29 -6.70 18.98 -0.79
N LEU A 30 -6.76 18.62 -2.07
CA LEU A 30 -5.57 18.28 -2.86
C LEU A 30 -5.12 19.40 -3.81
N VAL A 31 -5.82 20.53 -3.86
CA VAL A 31 -5.53 21.63 -4.80
C VAL A 31 -4.09 22.14 -4.72
N THR A 32 -3.51 22.19 -3.52
CA THR A 32 -2.12 22.63 -3.31
C THR A 32 -1.08 21.61 -3.77
N PHE A 33 -1.50 20.38 -4.09
CA PHE A 33 -0.64 19.29 -4.55
C PHE A 33 -0.83 18.98 -6.03
N ASN A 34 -1.52 19.82 -6.80
CA ASN A 34 -1.91 19.51 -8.19
C ASN A 34 -0.75 19.12 -9.11
N LYS A 35 0.46 19.66 -8.87
CA LYS A 35 1.68 19.36 -9.63
C LYS A 35 2.47 18.16 -9.11
N ASN A 36 2.11 17.59 -7.96
CA ASN A 36 2.84 16.47 -7.38
C ASN A 36 2.70 15.23 -8.24
N THR A 37 3.81 14.48 -8.36
CA THR A 37 3.86 13.23 -9.12
C THR A 37 3.06 12.13 -8.43
N VAL A 38 2.31 11.38 -9.23
CA VAL A 38 1.52 10.21 -8.83
C VAL A 38 2.00 8.99 -9.60
N TYR A 39 2.31 7.92 -8.86
CA TYR A 39 2.56 6.59 -9.38
C TYR A 39 1.28 5.77 -9.32
N SER A 40 0.77 5.38 -10.48
CA SER A 40 -0.53 4.70 -10.59
C SER A 40 -0.39 3.26 -11.06
N TYR A 41 -1.15 2.35 -10.43
CA TYR A 41 -1.16 0.93 -10.81
C TYR A 41 -2.49 0.24 -10.50
N VAL A 42 -2.70 -0.93 -11.11
CA VAL A 42 -3.86 -1.80 -10.82
C VAL A 42 -3.56 -2.74 -9.64
N VAL A 43 -4.40 -2.69 -8.61
CA VAL A 43 -4.39 -3.59 -7.45
C VAL A 43 -5.18 -4.85 -7.84
N ASP A 44 -4.46 -5.88 -8.28
CA ASP A 44 -5.06 -7.09 -8.85
C ASP A 44 -5.80 -7.96 -7.81
N THR A 45 -5.61 -7.68 -6.52
CA THR A 45 -6.24 -8.38 -5.39
C THR A 45 -7.47 -7.67 -4.82
N VAL A 46 -7.98 -6.65 -5.53
CA VAL A 46 -9.24 -6.00 -5.16
C VAL A 46 -10.38 -6.61 -5.96
N GLU A 47 -11.34 -7.18 -5.25
CA GLU A 47 -12.53 -7.83 -5.79
C GLU A 47 -13.76 -6.93 -5.60
N TYR A 48 -14.68 -6.95 -6.56
CA TYR A 48 -15.95 -6.25 -6.50
C TYR A 48 -17.11 -7.22 -6.31
N HIS A 49 -17.80 -7.13 -5.17
CA HIS A 49 -18.96 -7.97 -4.87
C HIS A 49 -20.02 -7.21 -4.07
N GLY A 50 -21.29 -7.33 -4.48
CA GLY A 50 -22.41 -6.71 -3.75
C GLY A 50 -22.29 -5.19 -3.58
N GLY A 51 -21.76 -4.48 -4.57
CA GLY A 51 -21.61 -3.02 -4.53
C GLY A 51 -20.40 -2.51 -3.75
N ARG A 52 -19.49 -3.41 -3.33
CA ARG A 52 -18.33 -3.06 -2.50
C ARG A 52 -17.02 -3.65 -3.03
N LEU A 53 -15.92 -2.98 -2.68
CA LEU A 53 -14.55 -3.37 -2.97
C LEU A 53 -13.92 -4.06 -1.76
N TYR A 54 -13.29 -5.21 -1.99
CA TYR A 54 -12.64 -6.01 -0.96
C TYR A 54 -11.19 -6.30 -1.35
N GLN A 55 -10.25 -6.00 -0.45
CA GLN A 55 -8.85 -6.32 -0.64
C GLN A 55 -8.54 -7.71 -0.07
N THR A 56 -8.15 -8.64 -0.93
CA THR A 56 -7.82 -10.04 -0.57
C THR A 56 -6.32 -10.32 -0.53
N GLY A 57 -5.48 -9.32 -0.86
CA GLY A 57 -4.02 -9.41 -0.78
C GLY A 57 -3.42 -8.70 0.44
N SER A 58 -2.09 -8.75 0.59
CA SER A 58 -1.36 -8.03 1.65
C SER A 58 -1.23 -6.53 1.36
N GLY A 59 -0.96 -6.14 0.10
CA GLY A 59 -0.62 -4.75 -0.26
C GLY A 59 -1.62 -4.11 -1.24
N PRO A 60 -2.10 -2.87 -1.03
CA PRO A 60 -1.83 -2.03 0.14
C PRO A 60 -2.40 -2.65 1.42
N ASN A 61 -1.70 -2.48 2.54
CA ASN A 61 -2.22 -2.82 3.87
C ASN A 61 -2.68 -1.53 4.55
N PHE A 62 -3.93 -1.48 5.01
CA PHE A 62 -4.53 -0.30 5.65
C PHE A 62 -4.93 -0.54 7.12
N GLN A 63 -4.45 -1.63 7.73
CA GLN A 63 -4.62 -1.89 9.15
C GLN A 63 -3.74 -0.96 9.99
N GLY A 64 -4.17 -0.63 11.21
CA GLY A 64 -3.41 0.28 12.09
C GLY A 64 -3.48 1.76 11.71
N ASP A 65 -4.57 2.19 11.05
CA ASP A 65 -4.88 3.59 10.69
C ASP A 65 -3.90 4.28 9.72
N LEU A 66 -3.07 3.51 9.02
CA LEU A 66 -2.18 4.02 7.98
C LEU A 66 -2.04 3.04 6.82
N ILE A 67 -1.79 3.56 5.62
CA ILE A 67 -1.58 2.73 4.43
C ILE A 67 -0.09 2.41 4.29
N THR A 68 0.25 1.15 4.06
CA THR A 68 1.59 0.70 3.67
C THR A 68 1.59 0.01 2.32
N LEU A 69 2.74 0.09 1.67
CA LEU A 69 3.01 -0.65 0.43
C LEU A 69 4.35 -1.37 0.55
N CYS A 70 4.37 -2.55 1.18
CA CYS A 70 5.63 -3.24 1.50
C CYS A 70 5.85 -4.59 0.78
N SER A 71 4.79 -5.29 0.38
CA SER A 71 4.89 -6.62 -0.25
C SER A 71 4.33 -6.72 -1.69
N CYS A 72 3.84 -5.62 -2.28
CA CYS A 72 3.32 -5.64 -3.67
C CYS A 72 3.93 -4.55 -4.58
N LYS A 73 3.90 -4.73 -5.90
CA LYS A 73 4.54 -3.80 -6.86
C LYS A 73 6.01 -3.48 -6.55
N HIS A 74 6.76 -4.51 -6.17
CA HIS A 74 8.20 -4.45 -5.90
C HIS A 74 8.98 -3.58 -6.89
N LEU A 75 8.83 -3.84 -8.19
CA LEU A 75 9.54 -3.11 -9.24
C LEU A 75 9.24 -1.60 -9.23
N MET A 76 8.00 -1.18 -8.99
CA MET A 76 7.68 0.25 -8.93
C MET A 76 8.42 0.93 -7.77
N ARG A 77 8.53 0.24 -6.64
CA ARG A 77 9.20 0.74 -5.44
C ARG A 77 10.73 0.79 -5.58
N THR A 78 11.30 0.19 -6.63
CA THR A 78 12.72 0.34 -6.98
C THR A 78 12.97 1.55 -7.88
N TYR A 79 11.97 2.41 -8.17
CA TYR A 79 12.18 3.55 -9.07
C TYR A 79 12.82 4.77 -8.41
N LEU A 80 12.73 4.90 -7.09
CA LEU A 80 13.33 5.98 -6.31
C LEU A 80 14.05 5.41 -5.09
N GLU A 81 15.05 6.14 -4.59
CA GLU A 81 15.72 5.79 -3.32
C GLU A 81 14.72 6.11 -2.21
N PRO A 82 14.80 5.47 -1.04
CA PRO A 82 13.87 5.69 0.05
C PRO A 82 13.62 7.18 0.33
N GLU A 83 14.67 8.00 0.40
CA GLU A 83 14.56 9.42 0.73
C GLU A 83 13.82 10.22 -0.35
N ALA A 84 13.89 9.77 -1.61
CA ALA A 84 13.22 10.41 -2.74
C ALA A 84 11.73 10.04 -2.86
N TRP A 85 11.24 9.12 -2.03
CA TRP A 85 9.81 8.80 -1.97
C TRP A 85 9.00 9.79 -1.13
N ASP A 86 9.60 10.56 -0.22
CA ASP A 86 8.84 11.51 0.60
C ASP A 86 8.07 12.53 -0.27
N GLY A 87 6.79 12.70 0.04
CA GLY A 87 5.87 13.58 -0.69
C GLY A 87 5.41 13.07 -2.06
N VAL A 88 5.88 11.92 -2.53
CA VAL A 88 5.38 11.25 -3.73
C VAL A 88 4.01 10.65 -3.46
N TRP A 89 3.12 10.71 -4.44
CA TRP A 89 1.80 10.09 -4.35
C TRP A 89 1.77 8.72 -5.03
N VAL A 90 0.97 7.82 -4.46
CA VAL A 90 0.70 6.49 -5.03
C VAL A 90 -0.80 6.27 -5.09
N ALA A 91 -1.30 5.88 -6.26
CA ALA A 91 -2.70 5.59 -6.51
C ALA A 91 -2.88 4.13 -6.95
N GLY A 92 -3.70 3.39 -6.21
CA GLY A 92 -4.13 2.05 -6.58
C GLY A 92 -5.53 2.06 -7.13
N TYR A 93 -5.70 1.43 -8.29
CA TYR A 93 -6.98 1.28 -8.95
C TYR A 93 -7.45 -0.17 -8.95
N THR A 94 -8.76 -0.39 -8.99
CA THR A 94 -9.36 -1.71 -9.24
C THR A 94 -9.00 -2.21 -10.63
N SER A 95 -9.13 -3.51 -10.86
CA SER A 95 -9.19 -4.04 -12.23
C SER A 95 -10.41 -3.47 -12.98
N SER A 96 -10.30 -3.32 -14.29
CA SER A 96 -11.41 -2.91 -15.15
C SER A 96 -12.36 -4.06 -15.49
N THR A 97 -11.95 -5.31 -15.27
CA THR A 97 -12.70 -6.51 -15.68
C THR A 97 -14.11 -6.57 -15.08
N GLU A 98 -14.26 -6.25 -13.80
CA GLU A 98 -15.54 -6.39 -13.08
C GLU A 98 -16.41 -5.14 -13.13
N LEU A 99 -15.80 -3.97 -13.31
CA LEU A 99 -16.45 -2.65 -13.20
C LEU A 99 -16.54 -1.89 -14.55
N GLY A 100 -16.09 -2.51 -15.64
CA GLY A 100 -15.97 -1.90 -16.97
C GLY A 100 -14.91 -0.80 -17.08
N SER A 101 -14.29 -0.42 -15.96
CA SER A 101 -13.35 0.70 -15.84
C SER A 101 -12.53 0.56 -14.56
N ASN A 102 -11.32 1.13 -14.54
CA ASN A 102 -10.49 1.19 -13.35
C ASN A 102 -11.05 2.26 -12.39
N ARG A 103 -11.42 1.87 -11.16
CA ARG A 103 -11.91 2.79 -10.12
C ARG A 103 -10.83 3.00 -9.07
N LEU A 104 -10.73 4.21 -8.53
CA LEU A 104 -9.77 4.49 -7.46
C LEU A 104 -10.12 3.66 -6.22
N PHE A 105 -9.17 2.83 -5.75
CA PHE A 105 -9.32 2.03 -4.54
C PHE A 105 -8.62 2.70 -3.36
N TYR A 106 -7.42 3.22 -3.56
CA TYR A 106 -6.72 4.00 -2.55
C TYR A 106 -5.83 5.07 -3.19
N LEU A 107 -5.53 6.10 -2.40
CA LEU A 107 -4.57 7.15 -2.72
C LEU A 107 -3.80 7.47 -1.44
N MET A 108 -2.47 7.52 -1.51
CA MET A 108 -1.65 7.95 -0.37
C MET A 108 -0.56 8.90 -0.84
N ARG A 109 -0.26 9.92 -0.03
CA ARG A 109 1.01 10.64 -0.07
C ARG A 109 2.00 9.89 0.80
N VAL A 110 3.17 9.56 0.30
CA VAL A 110 4.22 8.93 1.10
C VAL A 110 4.78 9.96 2.08
N SER A 111 4.89 9.59 3.35
CA SER A 111 5.50 10.40 4.42
C SER A 111 6.82 9.83 4.91
N GLN A 112 7.00 8.52 4.79
CA GLN A 112 8.22 7.81 5.15
C GLN A 112 8.44 6.67 4.17
N ALA A 113 9.71 6.37 3.91
CA ALA A 113 10.10 5.17 3.17
C ALA A 113 11.36 4.58 3.79
N PHE A 114 11.41 3.25 3.84
CA PHE A 114 12.48 2.52 4.50
C PHE A 114 13.19 1.58 3.52
N GLU A 115 14.47 1.36 3.73
CA GLU A 115 15.25 0.41 2.92
C GLU A 115 14.88 -1.04 3.22
N SER A 116 14.46 -1.33 4.45
CA SER A 116 14.23 -2.70 4.91
C SER A 116 13.13 -2.83 5.95
N HIS A 117 12.57 -4.04 6.06
CA HIS A 117 11.60 -4.39 7.10
C HIS A 117 12.15 -4.19 8.52
N ARG A 118 13.45 -4.46 8.74
CA ARG A 118 14.11 -4.19 10.03
C ARG A 118 14.11 -2.71 10.37
N GLU A 119 14.44 -1.85 9.41
CA GLU A 119 14.46 -0.40 9.62
C GLU A 119 13.05 0.13 9.92
N PHE A 120 12.06 -0.30 9.12
CA PHE A 120 10.65 -0.01 9.38
C PHE A 120 10.25 -0.42 10.80
N TRP A 121 10.59 -1.65 11.21
CA TRP A 121 10.18 -2.19 12.51
C TRP A 121 10.81 -1.47 13.70
N LEU A 122 12.07 -1.06 13.56
CA LEU A 122 12.82 -0.35 14.60
C LEU A 122 12.59 1.16 14.59
N SER A 123 11.83 1.68 13.63
CA SER A 123 11.53 3.12 13.54
C SER A 123 10.58 3.54 14.66
N ASP A 124 10.92 4.63 15.34
CA ASP A 124 10.03 5.30 16.32
C ASP A 124 8.93 6.14 15.64
N CYS A 125 9.03 6.37 14.32
CA CYS A 125 8.03 7.12 13.56
C CYS A 125 6.76 6.30 13.30
N ILE A 126 6.81 4.97 13.47
CA ILE A 126 5.67 4.08 13.24
C ILE A 126 5.17 3.57 14.61
N PRO A 127 3.89 3.80 14.95
CA PRO A 127 3.32 3.28 16.20
C PRO A 127 3.39 1.76 16.29
N ASP A 128 3.65 1.23 17.48
CA ASP A 128 3.77 -0.21 17.70
C ASP A 128 2.48 -0.98 17.42
N GLU A 129 1.32 -0.34 17.63
CA GLU A 129 0.02 -0.88 17.25
C GLU A 129 -0.09 -1.06 15.73
N ALA A 130 0.42 -0.09 14.96
CA ALA A 130 0.43 -0.18 13.50
C ALA A 130 1.42 -1.25 13.00
N LYS A 131 2.60 -1.38 13.63
CA LYS A 131 3.54 -2.48 13.33
C LYS A 131 2.89 -3.84 13.59
N SER A 132 2.26 -4.00 14.74
CA SER A 132 1.60 -5.25 15.14
C SER A 132 0.44 -5.61 14.20
N ALA A 133 -0.39 -4.63 13.83
CA ALA A 133 -1.51 -4.82 12.91
C ALA A 133 -1.08 -5.20 11.48
N LYS A 134 0.18 -4.97 11.13
CA LYS A 134 0.76 -5.25 9.80
C LYS A 134 1.74 -6.41 9.80
N ALA A 135 1.98 -7.04 10.94
CA ALA A 135 2.99 -8.07 11.06
C ALA A 135 2.54 -9.38 10.40
N ALA A 136 3.27 -9.85 9.40
CA ALA A 136 2.94 -11.05 8.62
C ALA A 136 2.88 -12.35 9.45
N HIS A 137 3.54 -12.36 10.62
CA HIS A 137 3.51 -13.50 11.55
C HIS A 137 2.29 -13.49 12.49
N LEU A 138 1.52 -12.39 12.54
CA LEU A 138 0.31 -12.23 13.36
C LEU A 138 -0.96 -12.17 12.52
N ASP A 139 -0.90 -11.58 11.33
CA ASP A 139 -2.04 -11.39 10.46
C ASP A 139 -1.81 -11.95 9.05
N LYS A 140 -2.84 -12.60 8.50
CA LYS A 140 -2.77 -13.22 7.18
C LYS A 140 -2.55 -12.24 6.03
N PHE A 141 -2.85 -10.96 6.21
CA PHE A 141 -2.62 -9.87 5.27
C PHE A 141 -1.48 -8.93 5.70
N GLY A 142 -0.76 -9.26 6.77
CA GLY A 142 0.37 -8.45 7.22
C GLY A 142 1.41 -8.29 6.13
N ASP A 143 1.84 -7.07 5.85
CA ASP A 143 2.84 -6.77 4.80
C ASP A 143 4.22 -6.40 5.37
N ILE A 144 4.41 -6.51 6.68
CA ILE A 144 5.67 -6.23 7.38
C ILE A 144 6.22 -7.49 8.05
N TYR A 145 7.52 -7.73 7.91
CA TYR A 145 8.21 -8.84 8.56
C TYR A 145 8.93 -8.35 9.82
N GLN A 146 8.57 -8.90 10.99
CA GLN A 146 9.23 -8.56 12.25
C GLN A 146 10.61 -9.23 12.35
N PRO A 147 11.69 -8.48 12.64
CA PRO A 147 12.99 -9.08 12.91
C PRO A 147 12.98 -9.81 14.28
N LYS A 148 13.61 -10.99 14.33
CA LYS A 148 13.80 -11.78 15.57
C LYS A 148 14.73 -11.10 16.58
N ARG A 149 15.60 -10.21 16.10
CA ARG A 149 16.60 -9.49 16.89
C ARG A 149 16.78 -8.09 16.34
N THR A 150 17.16 -7.16 17.21
CA THR A 150 17.48 -5.79 16.80
C THR A 150 18.74 -5.71 15.94
N SER A 151 19.66 -6.68 16.00
CA SER A 151 20.86 -6.77 15.18
C SER A 151 20.79 -7.92 14.16
N GLY A 152 21.50 -7.78 13.04
CA GLY A 152 21.55 -8.80 12.00
C GLY A 152 21.59 -8.23 10.60
N ARG A 153 21.51 -9.11 9.59
CA ARG A 153 21.52 -8.69 8.19
C ARG A 153 20.07 -8.42 7.74
N PRO A 154 19.70 -7.17 7.39
CA PRO A 154 18.30 -6.77 7.16
C PRO A 154 17.65 -7.45 5.94
N TYR A 155 18.43 -8.02 5.03
CA TYR A 155 17.94 -8.63 3.80
C TYR A 155 17.94 -10.16 3.83
N TYR A 156 18.05 -10.76 5.01
CA TYR A 156 18.15 -12.21 5.17
C TYR A 156 16.92 -12.74 5.89
N TYR A 157 16.07 -13.47 5.16
CA TYR A 157 14.75 -13.88 5.64
C TYR A 157 14.76 -14.65 6.97
N TRP A 158 15.79 -15.45 7.26
CA TRP A 158 15.86 -16.21 8.51
C TRP A 158 16.05 -15.34 9.76
N HIS A 159 16.44 -14.07 9.61
CA HIS A 159 16.47 -13.08 10.69
C HIS A 159 15.08 -12.55 11.06
N TYR A 160 14.03 -12.92 10.35
CA TYR A 160 12.65 -12.51 10.59
C TYR A 160 11.83 -13.68 11.11
N TYR A 161 10.72 -13.39 11.80
CA TYR A 161 9.71 -14.39 12.10
C TYR A 161 9.04 -14.86 10.80
N ASP A 162 8.79 -16.16 10.72
CA ASP A 162 8.06 -16.73 9.59
C ASP A 162 6.61 -16.22 9.62
N PRO A 163 5.97 -16.01 8.45
CA PRO A 163 4.56 -15.62 8.40
C PRO A 163 3.64 -16.65 9.08
N CYS A 164 2.45 -16.21 9.47
CA CYS A 164 1.45 -17.12 10.00
C CYS A 164 1.06 -18.14 8.92
N LYS A 165 0.61 -19.33 9.32
CA LYS A 165 0.39 -20.47 8.40
C LYS A 165 -0.58 -20.17 7.24
N ASN A 166 -1.50 -19.24 7.45
CA ASN A 166 -2.52 -18.82 6.47
C ASN A 166 -2.19 -17.48 5.81
N HIS A 167 -0.95 -17.00 5.93
CA HIS A 167 -0.51 -15.77 5.30
C HIS A 167 -0.58 -15.89 3.77
N VAL A 168 -1.06 -14.84 3.11
CA VAL A 168 -1.37 -14.89 1.66
C VAL A 168 -0.12 -15.09 0.77
N HIS A 169 1.10 -14.86 1.28
CA HIS A 169 2.36 -15.17 0.60
C HIS A 169 3.11 -16.38 1.21
N CYS A 170 2.45 -17.20 2.03
CA CYS A 170 3.09 -18.32 2.73
C CYS A 170 3.42 -19.49 1.80
N GLU A 171 2.53 -19.81 0.86
CA GLU A 171 2.75 -20.87 -0.11
C GLU A 171 3.78 -20.39 -1.15
N LEU A 172 4.77 -21.23 -1.47
CA LEU A 172 5.87 -20.99 -2.43
C LEU A 172 7.10 -20.20 -1.95
N GLY A 173 7.12 -19.72 -0.70
CA GLY A 173 8.29 -18.97 -0.17
C GLY A 173 8.47 -17.60 -0.80
N ASP A 174 7.43 -17.07 -1.46
CA ASP A 174 7.43 -15.76 -2.08
C ASP A 174 7.62 -14.62 -1.07
N TRP A 175 7.19 -14.83 0.18
CA TRP A 175 7.49 -13.91 1.29
C TRP A 175 8.99 -13.62 1.48
N ARG A 176 9.89 -14.55 1.10
CA ARG A 176 11.34 -14.32 1.17
C ARG A 176 11.77 -13.27 0.14
N LYS A 177 11.10 -13.20 -1.01
CA LYS A 177 11.34 -12.16 -2.01
C LYS A 177 10.82 -10.81 -1.53
N ASP A 178 9.76 -10.78 -0.72
CA ASP A 178 9.29 -9.52 -0.12
C ASP A 178 10.32 -8.88 0.83
N ILE A 179 11.24 -9.70 1.37
CA ILE A 179 12.31 -9.24 2.27
C ILE A 179 13.53 -8.71 1.49
N ASP A 180 13.90 -9.33 0.38
CA ASP A 180 15.10 -8.96 -0.42
C ASP A 180 14.83 -8.96 -1.92
N TYR A 181 13.75 -8.29 -2.33
CA TYR A 181 13.52 -8.06 -3.75
C TYR A 181 14.60 -7.15 -4.31
N LYS A 182 15.19 -7.55 -5.43
CA LYS A 182 16.08 -6.73 -6.25
C LYS A 182 15.58 -6.70 -7.67
N ASP A 183 15.61 -5.53 -8.29
CA ASP A 183 15.44 -5.43 -9.72
C ASP A 183 16.70 -5.91 -10.48
N ARG A 184 16.65 -5.85 -11.80
CA ARG A 184 17.76 -6.27 -12.68
C ARG A 184 19.05 -5.46 -12.49
N TYR A 185 18.98 -4.31 -11.84
CA TYR A 185 20.12 -3.43 -11.54
C TYR A 185 20.59 -3.57 -10.08
N GLY A 186 20.00 -4.50 -9.32
CA GLY A 186 20.35 -4.73 -7.92
C GLY A 186 19.67 -3.76 -6.95
N ARG A 187 18.77 -2.88 -7.43
CA ARG A 187 18.07 -1.93 -6.56
C ARG A 187 16.94 -2.61 -5.80
N ARG A 188 16.84 -2.29 -4.52
CA ARG A 188 15.83 -2.85 -3.63
C ARG A 188 14.56 -2.04 -3.63
N SER A 189 13.46 -2.69 -3.32
CA SER A 189 12.17 -2.04 -3.16
C SER A 189 12.11 -1.32 -1.82
N ALA A 190 11.90 -0.01 -1.84
CA ALA A 190 11.59 0.73 -0.61
C ALA A 190 10.25 0.24 -0.01
N LEU A 191 10.10 0.32 1.31
CA LEU A 191 8.86 0.08 2.04
C LEU A 191 8.18 1.43 2.27
N LEU A 192 7.02 1.65 1.67
CA LEU A 192 6.38 2.98 1.67
C LEU A 192 5.30 3.08 2.74
N VAL A 193 5.26 4.23 3.43
CA VAL A 193 4.26 4.56 4.45
C VAL A 193 3.50 5.81 4.03
N GLY A 194 2.17 5.68 3.99
CA GLY A 194 1.25 6.77 3.72
C GLY A 194 1.16 7.75 4.89
N ASP A 195 1.15 9.03 4.58
CA ASP A 195 0.74 10.11 5.47
C ASP A 195 -0.72 9.91 5.89
N VAL A 196 -0.97 9.83 7.19
CA VAL A 196 -2.29 9.56 7.76
C VAL A 196 -3.31 10.63 7.37
N GLU A 197 -2.89 11.90 7.26
CA GLU A 197 -3.79 13.00 6.86
C GLU A 197 -4.13 12.95 5.37
N TYR A 198 -3.19 12.49 4.55
CA TYR A 198 -3.27 12.45 3.10
C TYR A 198 -3.30 11.02 2.53
N SER A 199 -3.96 10.12 3.26
CA SER A 199 -4.28 8.76 2.82
C SER A 199 -5.79 8.55 2.76
N PHE A 200 -6.25 7.98 1.65
CA PHE A 200 -7.66 7.83 1.31
C PHE A 200 -7.93 6.42 0.80
N LEU A 201 -9.11 5.91 1.11
CA LEU A 201 -9.54 4.55 0.79
C LEU A 201 -10.99 4.56 0.32
N TRP A 202 -11.34 3.68 -0.61
CA TRP A 202 -12.71 3.52 -1.09
C TRP A 202 -13.14 2.05 -0.97
N ASP A 203 -14.24 1.81 -0.26
CA ASP A 203 -14.90 0.49 -0.20
C ASP A 203 -16.07 0.40 -1.18
N ARG A 204 -16.37 1.48 -1.91
CA ARG A 204 -17.37 1.54 -2.97
C ARG A 204 -16.73 2.07 -4.24
N PRO A 205 -17.14 1.60 -5.43
CA PRO A 205 -16.69 2.18 -6.69
C PRO A 205 -16.94 3.69 -6.71
N GLY A 206 -15.85 4.45 -6.71
CA GLY A 206 -15.89 5.90 -6.74
C GLY A 206 -15.38 6.45 -8.07
N THR A 207 -14.42 7.37 -7.98
CA THR A 207 -13.80 8.06 -9.09
C THR A 207 -13.23 7.08 -10.13
N GLU A 208 -13.60 7.30 -11.40
CA GLU A 208 -13.00 6.58 -12.53
C GLU A 208 -11.60 7.07 -12.80
N SER A 209 -10.73 6.20 -13.29
CA SER A 209 -9.56 6.65 -14.00
C SER A 209 -9.96 7.27 -15.34
N THR A 210 -9.45 8.46 -15.61
CA THR A 210 -9.63 9.17 -16.89
C THR A 210 -8.61 8.73 -17.93
N SER A 211 -7.66 7.87 -17.56
CA SER A 211 -6.62 7.37 -18.46
C SER A 211 -6.31 5.89 -18.25
N LYS A 212 -5.69 5.26 -19.27
CA LYS A 212 -5.22 3.88 -19.13
C LYS A 212 -4.20 3.79 -17.99
N ILE A 213 -4.48 2.94 -17.00
CA ILE A 213 -3.61 2.70 -15.84
C ILE A 213 -2.47 1.76 -16.25
N GLY A 214 -1.25 2.17 -15.96
CA GLY A 214 -0.04 1.36 -16.19
C GLY A 214 0.20 0.34 -15.09
N ARG A 215 1.37 -0.31 -15.10
CA ARG A 215 1.80 -1.22 -14.03
C ARG A 215 2.73 -0.52 -13.01
N GLY A 216 2.53 0.78 -12.78
CA GLY A 216 3.38 1.61 -11.93
C GLY A 216 4.48 2.40 -12.67
N GLN A 217 4.71 2.16 -13.97
CA GLN A 217 5.68 2.96 -14.75
C GLN A 217 5.15 4.34 -15.14
N LYS A 218 3.83 4.43 -15.31
CA LYS A 218 3.19 5.65 -15.79
C LYS A 218 3.08 6.63 -14.63
N LYS A 219 3.69 7.79 -14.82
CA LYS A 219 3.58 8.93 -13.93
C LYS A 219 2.51 9.88 -14.46
N SER A 220 1.73 10.43 -13.55
CA SER A 220 0.81 11.54 -13.79
C SER A 220 0.96 12.55 -12.67
N THR A 221 0.18 13.62 -12.70
CA THR A 221 0.07 14.57 -11.59
C THR A 221 -1.26 14.43 -10.87
N ILE A 222 -1.39 14.96 -9.66
CA ILE A 222 -2.68 15.01 -8.96
C ILE A 222 -3.73 15.78 -9.77
N GLY A 223 -3.32 16.85 -10.45
CA GLY A 223 -4.16 17.61 -11.38
C GLY A 223 -4.72 16.73 -12.49
N ASP A 224 -3.89 15.87 -13.08
CA ASP A 224 -4.33 14.93 -14.13
C ASP A 224 -5.34 13.89 -13.61
N LEU A 225 -5.21 13.44 -12.35
CA LEU A 225 -6.12 12.43 -11.78
C LEU A 225 -7.54 12.96 -11.57
N PHE A 226 -7.67 14.24 -11.19
CA PHE A 226 -8.93 14.81 -10.74
C PHE A 226 -9.43 15.99 -11.57
N HIS A 227 -8.70 16.38 -12.62
CA HIS A 227 -8.96 17.55 -13.46
C HIS A 227 -9.00 18.86 -12.67
N ILE A 228 -7.94 19.11 -11.87
CA ILE A 228 -7.80 20.26 -10.96
C ILE A 228 -6.53 21.06 -11.20
#